data_AF-A0A0D7PGP6-F1
#
_entry.id   AF-A0A0D7PGP6-F1
#
_cell.length_a   1.000
_cell.length_b   1.000
_cell.length_c   1.000
_cell.angle_alpha   90.00
_cell.angle_beta   90.00
_cell.angle_gamma   90.00
#
_symmetry.space_group_name_H-M   'P 1'
#
loop_
_entity.id
_entity.type
_entity.pdbx_description
1 polymer ?
#
loop_
_entity_poly.entity_id
_entity_poly.type
_entity_poly.pdbx_seq_one_letter_code
_entity_poly.pdbx_strand_id
1 'polypeptide(L)'
;MRITLLSLLLFFVAAATPARAELHITRDHGGYVEEYKTKYKRVREKGERVIIDGICNSACTLVLGIVPMNKICVTPRASLGFHQAYYDKAFTFGMKITSAEGTSDLMSYYPDTVKDWIRRNGGLTTDMKKIKNGVELWKIIDPCPEEW
;
A
#
# COMPACT_ATOMS: atom_id res chain seq x y z
N MET A 1 3.38 63.23 -32.00
CA MET A 1 3.68 61.78 -32.12
C MET A 1 3.95 61.21 -30.73
N ARG A 2 2.97 60.53 -30.12
CA ARG A 2 3.14 59.81 -28.86
C ARG A 2 3.02 58.33 -29.20
N ILE A 3 4.15 57.65 -29.27
CA ILE A 3 4.19 56.20 -29.44
C ILE A 3 3.94 55.62 -28.05
N THR A 4 2.71 55.20 -27.80
CA THR A 4 2.31 54.44 -26.61
C THR A 4 3.04 53.08 -26.64
N LEU A 5 4.09 52.93 -25.83
CA LEU A 5 4.70 51.64 -25.47
C LEU A 5 3.75 50.92 -24.47
N LEU A 6 2.64 50.49 -25.05
CA LEU A 6 1.45 49.84 -24.49
C LEU A 6 1.47 48.34 -24.21
N SER A 7 2.49 47.56 -24.59
CA SER A 7 2.21 46.14 -24.86
C SER A 7 3.43 45.23 -24.73
N LEU A 8 3.58 44.55 -23.59
CA LEU A 8 3.83 43.10 -23.48
C LEU A 8 3.99 42.69 -22.00
N LEU A 9 2.89 42.67 -21.26
CA LEU A 9 2.81 41.83 -20.06
C LEU A 9 2.44 40.42 -20.53
N LEU A 10 3.45 39.59 -20.82
CA LEU A 10 3.26 38.15 -20.99
C LEU A 10 2.73 37.58 -19.68
N PHE A 11 1.43 37.29 -19.64
CA PHE A 11 0.84 36.42 -18.64
C PHE A 11 1.31 34.98 -18.90
N PHE A 12 2.48 34.63 -18.36
CA PHE A 12 2.84 33.22 -18.13
C PHE A 12 2.00 32.70 -16.97
N VAL A 13 0.74 32.35 -17.24
CA VAL A 13 -0.03 31.51 -16.31
C VAL A 13 0.51 30.10 -16.46
N ALA A 14 1.52 29.75 -15.65
CA ALA A 14 1.92 28.37 -15.48
C ALA A 14 0.71 27.61 -14.91
N ALA A 15 0.09 26.76 -15.74
CA ALA A 15 -0.93 25.83 -15.26
C ALA A 15 -0.25 24.84 -14.32
N ALA A 16 -0.19 25.18 -13.02
CA ALA A 16 0.25 24.25 -12.00
C ALA A 16 -0.80 23.15 -11.89
N THR A 17 -0.52 21.99 -12.48
CA THR A 17 -1.33 20.79 -12.21
C THR A 17 -1.22 20.48 -10.72
N PRO A 18 -2.33 20.24 -10.01
CA PRO A 18 -2.26 19.87 -8.60
C PRO A 18 -1.39 18.62 -8.49
N ALA A 19 -0.29 18.71 -7.74
CA ALA A 19 0.47 17.54 -7.34
C ALA A 19 -0.45 16.66 -6.51
N ARG A 20 -0.89 15.52 -7.06
CA ARG A 20 -1.58 14.53 -6.24
C ARG A 20 -0.54 13.95 -5.28
N ALA A 21 -0.85 14.00 -3.99
CA ALA A 21 -0.01 13.33 -3.00
C ALA A 21 -0.04 11.82 -3.26
N GLU A 22 1.12 11.20 -3.25
CA GLU A 22 1.31 9.76 -3.45
C GLU A 22 2.07 9.20 -2.24
N LEU A 23 1.57 8.10 -1.70
CA LEU A 23 2.28 7.32 -0.70
C LEU A 23 3.15 6.28 -1.42
N HIS A 24 4.47 6.43 -1.31
CA HIS A 24 5.42 5.50 -1.91
C HIS A 24 5.97 4.55 -0.85
N ILE A 25 5.63 3.26 -0.96
CA ILE A 25 6.03 2.21 -0.02
C ILE A 25 7.23 1.46 -0.61
N THR A 26 8.43 1.77 -0.13
CA THR A 26 9.67 1.13 -0.60
C THR A 26 10.17 0.04 0.36
N ARG A 27 9.99 0.24 1.67
CA ARG A 27 10.41 -0.72 2.70
C ARG A 27 9.60 -0.61 3.98
N ASP A 28 8.54 -1.38 4.08
CA ASP A 28 7.63 -1.42 5.22
C ASP A 28 7.44 -2.88 5.70
N HIS A 29 7.96 -3.19 6.89
CA HIS A 29 7.90 -4.53 7.47
C HIS A 29 6.62 -4.79 8.29
N GLY A 30 5.71 -3.81 8.36
CA GLY A 30 4.53 -3.84 9.20
C GLY A 30 4.79 -3.35 10.62
N GLY A 31 3.80 -3.53 11.49
CA GLY A 31 3.80 -3.04 12.86
C GLY A 31 2.42 -3.24 13.48
N TYR A 32 2.00 -2.33 14.36
CA TYR A 32 0.71 -2.42 15.03
C TYR A 32 -0.44 -2.21 14.05
N VAL A 33 -1.35 -3.18 13.97
CA VAL A 33 -2.49 -3.19 13.03
C VAL A 33 -3.31 -1.89 13.10
N GLU A 34 -3.61 -1.38 14.30
CA GLU A 34 -4.43 -0.17 14.48
C GLU A 34 -3.76 1.12 13.94
N GLU A 35 -2.43 1.21 14.00
CA GLU A 35 -1.70 2.34 13.42
C GLU A 35 -1.83 2.34 11.89
N TYR A 36 -1.75 1.17 11.27
CA TYR A 36 -1.91 1.01 9.82
C TYR A 36 -3.35 1.26 9.37
N LYS A 37 -4.35 0.83 10.15
CA LYS A 37 -5.75 1.19 9.88
C LYS A 37 -5.95 2.69 9.87
N THR A 38 -5.41 3.38 10.88
CA THR A 38 -5.49 4.84 10.97
C THR A 38 -4.75 5.54 9.82
N LYS A 39 -3.53 5.07 9.51
CA LYS A 39 -2.72 5.55 8.37
C LYS A 39 -3.48 5.43 7.06
N TYR A 40 -3.97 4.23 6.72
CA TYR A 40 -4.60 4.00 5.43
C TYR A 40 -6.02 4.57 5.32
N LYS A 41 -6.74 4.74 6.43
CA LYS A 41 -7.98 5.52 6.44
C LYS A 41 -7.73 6.96 6.00
N ARG A 42 -6.67 7.60 6.51
CA ARG A 42 -6.26 8.96 6.10
C ARG A 42 -5.84 9.02 4.63
N VAL A 43 -5.04 8.04 4.16
CA VAL A 43 -4.62 7.94 2.75
C VAL A 43 -5.86 7.85 1.84
N ARG A 44 -6.82 6.99 2.19
CA ARG A 44 -8.09 6.88 1.46
C ARG A 44 -8.87 8.19 1.48
N GLU A 45 -9.05 8.81 2.64
CA GLU A 45 -9.85 10.05 2.80
C GLU A 45 -9.27 11.21 2.00
N LYS A 46 -7.94 11.27 1.86
CA LYS A 46 -7.26 12.27 1.03
C LYS A 46 -7.25 11.94 -0.46
N GLY A 47 -7.67 10.73 -0.86
CA GLY A 47 -7.64 10.28 -2.25
C GLY A 47 -6.23 10.12 -2.82
N GLU A 48 -5.23 9.92 -1.96
CA GLU A 48 -3.83 9.70 -2.34
C GLU A 48 -3.70 8.40 -3.16
N ARG A 49 -2.78 8.38 -4.14
CA ARG A 49 -2.37 7.10 -4.76
C ARG A 49 -1.37 6.39 -3.86
N VAL A 50 -1.28 5.08 -3.97
CA VAL A 50 -0.26 4.27 -3.31
C VAL A 50 0.55 3.51 -4.35
N ILE A 51 1.86 3.70 -4.31
CA ILE A 51 2.81 2.93 -5.11
C ILE A 51 3.54 1.99 -4.17
N ILE A 52 3.39 0.68 -4.35
CA ILE A 52 4.17 -0.33 -3.63
C ILE A 52 5.36 -0.70 -4.49
N ASP A 53 6.54 -0.27 -4.05
CA ASP A 53 7.79 -0.31 -4.80
C ASP A 53 8.91 -1.00 -4.01
N GLY A 54 8.54 -2.08 -3.35
CA GLY A 54 9.44 -2.83 -2.49
C GLY A 54 8.66 -3.61 -1.45
N ILE A 55 9.20 -3.66 -0.24
CA ILE A 55 8.66 -4.52 0.81
C ILE A 55 7.40 -3.90 1.42
N CYS A 56 6.32 -4.67 1.49
CA CYS A 56 5.13 -4.37 2.26
C CYS A 56 4.66 -5.65 2.96
N ASN A 57 5.02 -5.83 4.23
CA ASN A 57 4.69 -7.04 4.99
C ASN A 57 3.63 -6.77 6.06
N SER A 58 2.94 -7.83 6.49
CA SER A 58 2.10 -7.81 7.68
C SER A 58 1.07 -6.69 7.62
N ALA A 59 0.92 -5.87 8.67
CA ALA A 59 0.02 -4.73 8.73
C ALA A 59 0.13 -3.74 7.54
N CYS A 60 1.30 -3.62 6.88
CA CYS A 60 1.43 -2.80 5.66
C CYS A 60 0.43 -3.22 4.57
N THR A 61 0.21 -4.53 4.43
CA THR A 61 -0.67 -5.07 3.37
C THR A 61 -2.14 -4.72 3.55
N LEU A 62 -2.55 -4.19 4.72
CA LEU A 62 -3.90 -3.66 4.94
C LEU A 62 -4.25 -2.53 3.96
N VAL A 63 -3.25 -1.92 3.33
CA VAL A 63 -3.46 -0.94 2.26
C VAL A 63 -4.36 -1.49 1.15
N LEU A 64 -4.23 -2.78 0.82
CA LEU A 64 -5.02 -3.46 -0.22
C LEU A 64 -6.50 -3.64 0.15
N GLY A 65 -6.82 -3.55 1.45
CA GLY A 65 -8.19 -3.65 1.95
C GLY A 65 -8.83 -2.29 2.28
N ILE A 66 -8.01 -1.29 2.56
CA ILE A 66 -8.49 0.00 3.07
C ILE A 66 -8.49 1.08 1.99
N VAL A 67 -7.48 1.13 1.13
CA VAL A 67 -7.40 2.09 0.01
C VAL A 67 -8.08 1.45 -1.21
N PRO A 68 -8.87 2.21 -2.00
CA PRO A 68 -9.46 1.68 -3.23
C PRO A 68 -8.41 1.05 -4.14
N MET A 69 -8.63 -0.18 -4.61
CA MET A 69 -7.64 -0.94 -5.38
C MET A 69 -7.19 -0.21 -6.65
N ASN A 70 -8.08 0.55 -7.30
CA ASN A 70 -7.76 1.39 -8.46
C ASN A 70 -6.90 2.63 -8.15
N LYS A 71 -6.50 2.82 -6.89
CA LYS A 71 -5.55 3.84 -6.43
C LYS A 71 -4.24 3.26 -5.97
N ILE A 72 -4.10 1.93 -6.00
CA ILE A 72 -2.90 1.21 -5.61
C ILE A 72 -2.29 0.62 -6.88
N CYS A 73 -0.97 0.62 -6.98
CA CYS A 73 -0.28 -0.16 -7.99
C CYS A 73 1.03 -0.70 -7.44
N VAL A 74 1.57 -1.72 -8.11
CA VAL A 74 2.85 -2.35 -7.75
C VAL A 74 3.90 -2.18 -8.84
N THR A 75 5.16 -1.96 -8.45
CA THR A 75 6.30 -2.00 -9.38
C THR A 75 6.91 -3.41 -9.44
N PRO A 76 7.83 -3.70 -10.37
CA PRO A 76 8.57 -4.97 -10.40
C PRO A 76 9.39 -5.25 -9.12
N ARG A 77 9.67 -4.24 -8.29
CA ARG A 77 10.38 -4.41 -7.01
C ARG A 77 9.46 -4.85 -5.86
N ALA A 78 8.14 -4.81 -6.06
CA ALA A 78 7.18 -5.09 -5.01
C ALA A 78 7.27 -6.51 -4.45
N SER A 79 7.14 -6.60 -3.14
CA SER A 79 7.06 -7.84 -2.36
C SER A 79 6.01 -7.68 -1.28
N LEU A 80 4.91 -8.42 -1.38
CA LEU A 80 3.88 -8.46 -0.34
C LEU A 80 4.10 -9.65 0.57
N GLY A 81 4.05 -9.43 1.88
CA GLY A 81 4.26 -10.46 2.90
C GLY A 81 3.05 -10.67 3.80
N PHE A 82 2.58 -11.91 3.90
CA PHE A 82 1.40 -12.29 4.67
C PHE A 82 1.75 -13.37 5.71
N HIS A 83 1.25 -13.20 6.94
CA HIS A 83 1.41 -14.17 8.03
C HIS A 83 0.31 -13.97 9.08
N GLN A 84 0.18 -14.89 10.04
CA GLN A 84 -0.73 -14.74 11.18
C GLN A 84 -0.32 -13.57 12.07
N ALA A 85 -1.27 -12.76 12.51
CA ALA A 85 -0.99 -11.71 13.48
C ALA A 85 -0.43 -12.34 14.76
N TYR A 86 0.50 -11.64 15.41
CA TYR A 86 1.10 -12.08 16.67
C TYR A 86 1.33 -10.89 17.57
N TYR A 87 1.34 -11.14 18.88
CA TYR A 87 1.85 -10.18 19.85
C TYR A 87 3.35 -10.41 20.02
N ASP A 88 4.13 -9.34 19.88
CA ASP A 88 5.53 -9.34 20.28
C ASP A 88 5.56 -9.10 21.79
N LYS A 89 5.61 -10.18 22.57
CA LYS A 89 5.67 -10.04 24.03
C LYS A 89 7.13 -9.89 24.41
N ALA A 90 7.57 -8.65 24.64
CA ALA A 90 8.91 -8.32 25.14
C ALA A 90 9.33 -9.18 26.36
N PHE A 91 8.35 -9.57 27.19
CA PHE A 91 8.52 -10.45 28.36
C PHE A 91 8.81 -11.92 28.03
N THR A 92 8.71 -12.33 26.76
CA THR A 92 8.89 -13.71 26.30
C THR A 92 10.17 -13.91 25.49
N PHE A 93 11.17 -13.03 25.67
CA PHE A 93 12.44 -13.10 24.94
C PHE A 93 12.28 -13.10 23.40
N GLY A 94 11.29 -12.37 22.89
CA GLY A 94 11.01 -12.28 21.44
C GLY A 94 10.18 -13.43 20.87
N MET A 95 9.52 -14.22 21.71
CA MET A 95 8.58 -15.23 21.24
C MET A 95 7.33 -14.58 20.64
N LYS A 96 7.02 -14.96 19.39
CA LYS A 96 5.81 -14.55 18.70
C LYS A 96 4.65 -15.40 19.16
N ILE A 97 3.68 -14.80 19.84
CA ILE A 97 2.44 -15.50 20.23
C ILE A 97 1.35 -15.11 19.24
N THR A 98 0.90 -16.07 18.44
CA THR A 98 -0.17 -15.86 17.46
C THR A 98 -1.44 -15.36 18.12
N SER A 99 -2.09 -14.39 17.48
CA SER A 99 -3.41 -13.87 17.85
C SER A 99 -4.42 -14.32 16.80
N ALA A 100 -5.39 -15.14 17.23
CA ALA A 100 -6.49 -15.54 16.37
C ALA A 100 -7.38 -14.33 16.02
N GLU A 101 -7.64 -13.47 17.00
CA GLU A 101 -8.41 -12.24 16.87
C GLU A 101 -7.73 -11.28 15.89
N GLY A 102 -6.43 -11.01 16.07
CA GLY A 102 -5.66 -10.15 15.17
C GLY A 102 -5.55 -10.74 13.77
N THR A 103 -5.48 -12.06 13.63
CA THR A 103 -5.48 -12.72 12.32
C THR A 103 -6.84 -12.57 11.63
N SER A 104 -7.94 -12.79 12.36
CA SER A 104 -9.30 -12.62 11.85
C SER A 104 -9.57 -11.17 11.46
N ASP A 105 -9.14 -10.22 12.29
CA ASP A 105 -9.27 -8.78 12.02
C ASP A 105 -8.51 -8.39 10.75
N LEU A 106 -7.23 -8.77 10.62
CA LEU A 106 -6.44 -8.53 9.41
C LEU A 106 -7.08 -9.17 8.16
N MET A 107 -7.56 -10.41 8.26
CA MET A 107 -8.27 -11.09 7.16
C MET A 107 -9.59 -10.43 6.79
N SER A 108 -10.25 -9.74 7.72
CA SER A 108 -11.53 -9.06 7.45
C SER A 108 -11.40 -7.88 6.47
N TYR A 109 -10.23 -7.23 6.44
CA TYR A 109 -9.94 -6.13 5.52
C TYR A 109 -9.57 -6.59 4.12
N TYR A 110 -8.97 -7.77 3.98
CA TYR A 110 -8.42 -8.18 2.69
C TYR A 110 -9.49 -8.36 1.61
N PRO A 111 -9.23 -7.90 0.38
CA PRO A 111 -10.09 -8.18 -0.76
C PRO A 111 -10.02 -9.67 -1.09
N ASP A 112 -11.02 -10.15 -1.84
CA ASP A 112 -11.13 -11.56 -2.20
C ASP A 112 -9.91 -12.06 -2.98
N THR A 113 -9.27 -11.21 -3.79
CA THR A 113 -8.04 -11.57 -4.51
C THR A 113 -6.89 -11.97 -3.58
N VAL A 114 -6.72 -11.25 -2.47
CA VAL A 114 -5.72 -11.58 -1.43
C VAL A 114 -6.14 -12.84 -0.66
N LYS A 115 -7.41 -12.91 -0.23
CA LYS A 115 -7.95 -14.08 0.50
C LYS A 115 -7.80 -15.38 -0.31
N ASP A 116 -8.08 -15.31 -1.60
CA ASP A 116 -7.97 -16.42 -2.53
C ASP A 116 -6.52 -16.86 -2.71
N TRP A 117 -5.59 -15.91 -2.87
CA TRP A 117 -4.17 -16.25 -2.94
C TRP A 117 -3.70 -16.90 -1.63
N ILE A 118 -4.05 -16.34 -0.47
CA ILE A 118 -3.71 -16.93 0.84
C ILE A 118 -4.23 -18.36 0.94
N ARG A 119 -5.50 -18.60 0.58
CA ARG A 119 -6.13 -19.93 0.61
C ARG A 119 -5.43 -20.92 -0.32
N ARG A 120 -5.12 -20.53 -1.56
CA ARG A 120 -4.37 -21.38 -2.52
C ARG A 120 -2.95 -21.70 -2.04
N ASN A 121 -2.37 -20.86 -1.19
CA ASN A 121 -1.03 -21.02 -0.64
C ASN A 121 -1.01 -21.64 0.77
N GLY A 122 -2.10 -22.31 1.18
CA GLY A 122 -2.18 -23.08 2.42
C GLY A 122 -2.59 -22.27 3.66
N GLY A 123 -3.22 -21.11 3.49
CA GLY A 123 -3.67 -20.27 4.61
C GLY A 123 -2.55 -19.41 5.22
N LEU A 124 -2.85 -18.70 6.31
CA LEU A 124 -1.83 -17.95 7.06
C LEU A 124 -1.15 -18.84 8.10
N THR A 125 0.17 -18.71 8.20
CA THR A 125 1.03 -19.38 9.18
C THR A 125 1.83 -18.34 9.97
N THR A 126 2.56 -18.77 11.00
CA THR A 126 3.57 -17.92 11.67
C THR A 126 4.68 -17.49 10.71
N ASP A 127 5.01 -18.34 9.74
CA ASP A 127 5.99 -18.04 8.71
C ASP A 127 5.43 -17.08 7.66
N MET A 128 6.27 -16.14 7.25
CA MET A 128 5.94 -15.13 6.25
C MET A 128 5.84 -15.76 4.86
N LYS A 129 4.63 -15.75 4.29
CA LYS A 129 4.39 -16.07 2.88
C LYS A 129 4.60 -14.81 2.06
N LYS A 130 5.50 -14.85 1.08
CA LYS A 130 5.82 -13.71 0.24
C LYS A 130 5.40 -13.96 -1.19
N ILE A 131 4.76 -12.96 -1.77
CA ILE A 131 4.53 -12.87 -3.21
C ILE A 131 5.31 -11.69 -3.75
N LYS A 132 6.01 -11.94 -4.85
CA LYS A 132 6.79 -10.94 -5.55
C LYS A 132 6.37 -10.96 -7.01
N ASN A 133 6.64 -9.86 -7.70
CA ASN A 133 6.66 -9.68 -9.15
C ASN A 133 6.14 -10.85 -10.03
N GLY A 134 5.26 -10.55 -10.98
CA GLY A 134 4.77 -11.49 -11.98
C GLY A 134 3.29 -11.84 -11.82
N VAL A 135 2.85 -12.82 -12.61
CA VAL A 135 1.42 -13.14 -12.82
C VAL A 135 0.63 -13.36 -11.53
N GLU A 136 1.21 -14.05 -10.55
CA GLU A 136 0.50 -14.28 -9.28
C GLU A 136 0.27 -12.98 -8.51
N LEU A 137 1.22 -12.03 -8.53
CA LEU A 137 1.04 -10.72 -7.92
C LEU A 137 0.03 -9.89 -8.69
N TRP A 138 0.06 -9.95 -10.02
CA TRP A 138 -0.85 -9.20 -10.88
C TRP A 138 -2.30 -9.71 -10.85
N LYS A 139 -2.53 -10.96 -10.41
CA LYS A 139 -3.88 -11.44 -10.06
C LYS A 139 -4.43 -10.81 -8.78
N ILE A 140 -3.59 -10.19 -7.96
CA ILE A 140 -3.98 -9.52 -6.72
C ILE A 140 -4.19 -8.04 -6.94
N ILE A 141 -3.24 -7.38 -7.62
CA ILE A 141 -3.15 -5.93 -7.76
C ILE A 141 -2.44 -5.56 -9.07
N ASP A 142 -2.93 -4.51 -9.72
CA ASP A 142 -2.42 -4.08 -11.02
C ASP A 142 -0.99 -3.49 -10.94
N PRO A 143 -0.15 -3.72 -11.96
CA PRO A 143 1.14 -3.04 -12.06
C PRO A 143 0.95 -1.54 -12.28
N CYS A 144 1.95 -0.75 -11.87
CA CYS A 144 1.93 0.69 -12.15
C CYS A 144 2.06 0.94 -13.66
N PRO A 145 1.22 1.83 -14.24
CA PRO A 145 1.22 2.09 -15.67
C PRO A 145 2.51 2.76 -16.16
N GLU A 146 3.26 3.43 -15.27
CA GLU A 146 4.53 4.07 -15.64
C GLU A 146 5.70 3.07 -15.83
N GLU A 147 5.49 1.78 -15.51
CA GLU A 147 6.51 0.73 -15.63
C GLU A 147 6.43 -0.03 -16.97
N TRP A 148 5.50 0.32 -17.86
CA TRP A 148 5.21 -0.37 -19.14
C TRP A 148 4.80 0.61 -20.24
#